data_AF-A0A5C8I9J2-F1
#
_entry.id   AF-A0A5C8I9J2-F1
#
_cell.length_a   1.000
_cell.length_b   1.000
_cell.length_c   1.000
_cell.angle_alpha   90.00
_cell.angle_beta   90.00
_cell.angle_gamma   90.00
#
_symmetry.space_group_name_H-M   'P 1'
#
loop_
_entity.id
_entity.type
_entity.pdbx_description
1 polymer ?
#
loop_
_entity_poly.entity_id
_entity_poly.type
_entity_poly.pdbx_seq_one_letter_code
_entity_poly.pdbx_strand_id
1 'polypeptide(L)' 'MLSIGEFARLTGVSARMLRHYDRLGLLRPQRTDERTGYRSYSAAQLRRANQLIALKDLGFTLEQVARSWTAG' A
#
# COMPACT_ATOMS: atom_id res chain seq x y z
N MET A 1 -2.98 -10.48 -11.19
CA MET A 1 -2.29 -9.46 -10.38
C MET A 1 -2.66 -8.09 -10.94
N LEU A 2 -2.69 -7.06 -10.10
CA LEU A 2 -3.07 -5.70 -10.46
C LEU A 2 -1.81 -4.85 -10.62
N SER A 3 -1.71 -4.07 -11.69
CA SER A 3 -0.69 -3.02 -11.79
C SER A 3 -0.85 -1.97 -10.69
N ILE A 4 0.19 -1.17 -10.45
CA ILE A 4 0.09 -0.03 -9.53
C ILE A 4 -1.02 0.96 -9.94
N GLY A 5 -1.29 1.11 -11.25
CA GLY A 5 -2.36 1.97 -11.76
C GLY A 5 -3.75 1.41 -11.49
N GLU A 6 -3.97 0.12 -11.78
CA GLU A 6 -5.25 -0.55 -11.50
C GLU A 6 -5.53 -0.60 -10.00
N PHE A 7 -4.51 -0.91 -9.19
CA PHE A 7 -4.64 -0.95 -7.74
C PHE A 7 -4.96 0.45 -7.17
N ALA A 8 -4.31 1.50 -7.70
CA ALA A 8 -4.61 2.87 -7.34
C ALA A 8 -6.06 3.24 -7.65
N ARG A 9 -6.57 2.87 -8.84
CA ARG A 9 -7.96 3.11 -9.23
C ARG A 9 -8.96 2.40 -8.31
N LEU A 10 -8.68 1.15 -7.95
CA LEU A 10 -9.58 0.35 -7.10
C LEU A 10 -9.62 0.80 -5.65
N THR A 11 -8.53 1.36 -5.14
CA THR A 11 -8.41 1.78 -3.72
C THR A 11 -8.65 3.27 -3.52
N GLY A 12 -8.63 4.08 -4.58
CA GLY A 12 -8.61 5.54 -4.47
C GLY A 12 -7.25 6.10 -3.98
N VAL A 13 -6.25 5.25 -3.74
CA VAL A 13 -4.92 5.65 -3.29
C VAL A 13 -4.04 5.94 -4.49
N SER A 14 -3.47 7.14 -4.58
CA SER A 14 -2.58 7.46 -5.70
C SER A 14 -1.37 6.53 -5.79
N ALA A 15 -0.86 6.29 -7.01
CA ALA A 15 0.35 5.50 -7.22
C ALA A 15 1.57 6.08 -6.45
N ARG A 16 1.61 7.40 -6.23
CA ARG A 16 2.62 8.05 -5.38
C ARG A 16 2.50 7.62 -3.93
N MET A 17 1.29 7.56 -3.38
CA MET A 17 1.04 7.10 -2.01
C MET A 17 1.30 5.60 -1.85
N LEU A 18 0.97 4.77 -2.84
CA LEU A 18 1.35 3.34 -2.81
C LEU A 18 2.86 3.14 -2.72
N ARG A 19 3.64 3.91 -3.51
CA ARG A 19 5.12 3.93 -3.38
C ARG A 19 5.59 4.44 -2.02
N HIS A 20 4.83 5.32 -1.38
CA HIS A 20 5.15 5.79 -0.04
C HIS A 20 4.87 4.73 1.03
N TYR A 21 3.74 4.01 0.94
CA TYR A 21 3.42 2.88 1.82
C TYR A 21 4.45 1.77 1.71
N ASP A 22 4.94 1.49 0.51
CA ASP A 22 6.03 0.54 0.25
C ASP A 22 7.31 0.95 1.01
N ARG A 23 7.75 2.22 0.87
CA ARG A 23 8.91 2.76 1.61
C ARG A 23 8.77 2.67 3.12
N LEU A 24 7.55 2.81 3.65
CA LEU A 24 7.26 2.69 5.08
C LEU A 24 7.01 1.23 5.52
N GLY A 25 7.06 0.25 4.60
CA GLY A 25 6.78 -1.16 4.88
C GLY A 25 5.30 -1.47 5.17
N LEU A 26 4.41 -0.50 5.02
CA LEU A 26 2.98 -0.63 5.33
C LEU A 26 2.23 -1.50 4.31
N LEU A 27 2.59 -1.35 3.04
CA LEU A 27 2.04 -2.09 1.91
C LEU A 27 3.10 -2.22 0.82
N ARG A 28 3.81 -3.35 0.80
CA ARG A 28 4.78 -3.68 -0.25
C ARG A 28 4.10 -4.30 -1.45
N PRO A 29 4.55 -4.06 -2.70
CA PRO A 29 4.03 -4.78 -3.85
C PRO A 29 4.24 -6.29 -3.70
N GLN A 30 3.28 -7.10 -4.13
CA GLN A 30 3.44 -8.56 -4.15
C GLN A 30 4.59 -8.98 -5.08
N ARG A 31 4.81 -8.21 -6.16
CA ARG A 31 5.92 -8.42 -7.08
C ARG A 31 6.43 -7.10 -7.62
N THR A 32 7.75 -7.00 -7.69
CA THR A 32 8.45 -5.99 -8.47
C THR A 32 9.19 -6.69 -9.59
N ASP A 33 8.95 -6.30 -10.83
CA ASP A 33 9.72 -6.79 -11.96
C ASP A 33 11.16 -6.26 -11.87
N GLU A 34 12.15 -7.16 -11.85
CA GLU A 34 13.55 -6.79 -11.61
C GLU A 34 14.18 -5.99 -12.75
N ARG A 35 13.69 -6.18 -13.98
CA ARG A 35 14.24 -5.52 -15.17
C ARG A 35 13.67 -4.12 -15.38
N THR A 36 12.41 -3.92 -15.04
CA THR A 36 11.65 -2.68 -15.32
C THR A 36 11.26 -1.89 -14.08
N GLY A 37 11.34 -2.50 -12.89
CA GLY A 37 10.85 -1.92 -11.64
C GLY A 37 9.32 -1.84 -11.55
N TYR A 38 8.59 -2.50 -12.47
CA TYR A 38 7.14 -2.45 -12.50
C TYR A 38 6.55 -3.15 -11.27
N ARG A 39 5.65 -2.45 -10.57
CA ARG A 39 5.03 -2.93 -9.33
C ARG A 39 3.66 -3.50 -9.60
N SER A 40 3.39 -4.66 -9.00
CA SER A 40 2.08 -5.28 -9.05
C SER A 40 1.66 -5.84 -7.69
N TYR A 41 0.36 -5.79 -7.46
CA TYR A 41 -0.30 -6.08 -6.19
C TYR A 41 -1.30 -7.21 -6.39
N SER A 42 -1.53 -8.00 -5.36
CA SER A 42 -2.58 -9.03 -5.38
C SER A 42 -3.93 -8.42 -4.98
N ALA A 43 -5.03 -9.06 -5.37
CA ALA A 43 -6.36 -8.64 -4.91
C ALA A 43 -6.50 -8.72 -3.38
N ALA A 44 -5.82 -9.68 -2.73
CA ALA A 44 -5.81 -9.81 -1.27
C ALA A 44 -5.24 -8.58 -0.56
N GLN A 45 -4.35 -7.83 -1.22
CA GLN A 45 -3.76 -6.61 -0.67
C GLN A 45 -4.74 -5.43 -0.62
N LEU A 46 -5.89 -5.49 -1.31
CA LEU A 46 -6.93 -4.46 -1.23
C LEU A 46 -7.43 -4.29 0.22
N ARG A 47 -7.55 -5.39 0.97
CA ARG A 47 -7.93 -5.34 2.39
C ARG A 47 -6.96 -4.49 3.21
N ARG A 48 -5.65 -4.68 3.01
CA ARG A 48 -4.60 -3.91 3.72
C ARG A 48 -4.65 -2.43 3.33
N ALA A 49 -4.85 -2.12 2.05
CA ALA A 49 -5.02 -0.75 1.59
C ALA A 49 -6.24 -0.07 2.26
N ASN A 50 -7.38 -0.77 2.33
CA ASN A 50 -8.59 -0.26 2.99
C ASN A 50 -8.37 -0.01 4.49
N GLN A 51 -7.62 -0.87 5.18
CA GLN A 51 -7.24 -0.63 6.58
C GLN A 51 -6.39 0.63 6.74
N LEU A 52 -5.41 0.86 5.86
CA LEU A 52 -4.59 2.08 5.88
C LEU A 52 -5.42 3.34 5.64
N ILE A 53 -6.38 3.28 4.71
CA ILE A 53 -7.31 4.39 4.42
C ILE A 53 -8.15 4.69 5.66
N ALA A 54 -8.80 3.67 6.23
CA ALA A 54 -9.64 3.84 7.43
C ALA A 54 -8.85 4.43 8.62
N LEU A 55 -7.60 4.00 8.83
CA LEU A 55 -6.75 4.56 9.88
C LEU A 55 -6.40 6.03 9.61
N LYS A 56 -6.11 6.40 8.36
CA LYS A 56 -5.90 7.81 8.01
C LYS A 56 -7.16 8.64 8.22
N ASP A 57 -8.33 8.11 7.90
CA ASP A 57 -9.61 8.81 8.05
C ASP A 57 -9.97 9.01 9.53
N LEU A 58 -9.49 8.12 10.42
CA LEU A 58 -9.56 8.26 11.87
C LEU A 58 -8.50 9.23 12.46
N GLY A 59 -7.66 9.84 11.62
CA GLY A 59 -6.68 10.84 12.03
C GLY A 59 -5.29 10.28 12.40
N PHE A 60 -5.04 8.99 12.20
CA PHE A 60 -3.70 8.43 12.41
C PHE A 60 -2.74 8.82 11.29
N THR A 61 -1.51 9.17 11.66
CA THR A 61 -0.42 9.34 10.69
C THR A 61 0.14 7.99 10.26
N LEU A 62 0.76 7.92 9.08
CA LEU A 62 1.33 6.68 8.57
C LEU A 62 2.46 6.15 9.46
N GLU A 63 3.21 7.04 10.11
CA GLU A 63 4.26 6.70 11.06
C GLU A 63 3.67 6.05 12.33
N GLN A 64 2.52 6.53 12.80
CA GLN A 64 1.80 5.90 13.92
C GLN A 64 1.34 4.49 13.54
N VAL A 65 0.78 4.32 12.34
CA VAL A 65 0.36 3.01 11.83
C VAL A 65 1.54 2.06 11.63
N ALA A 66 2.67 2.56 11.13
CA ALA A 66 3.88 1.75 10.92
C ALA A 66 4.39 1.18 12.24
N ARG A 67 4.43 2.00 13.31
CA ARG A 67 4.86 1.56 14.64
C ARG A 67 3.94 0.50 15.25
N SER A 68 2.63 0.59 15.03
CA SER A 68 1.67 -0.36 15.62
C SER A 68 1.62 -1.69 14.87
N TRP A 69 1.98 -1.72 13.58
CA TRP A 69 1.99 -2.93 12.76
C TRP A 69 3.30 -3.72 12.80
N THR A 70 4.41 -3.13 13.25
CA THR A 70 5.67 -3.84 13.46
C THR A 70 5.81 -4.45 14.86
N ALA A 71 4.79 -4.30 15.72
CA ALA A 71 4.79 -4.83 17.09
C ALA A 71 4.14 -6.22 17.22
N GLY A 72 4.17 -7.04 16.17
CA GLY A 72 3.64 -8.41 16.16
C GLY A 72 4.55 -9.36 15.43
#